data_AF-A0AAW5VZT2-F1
#
_entry.id   AF-A0AAW5VZT2-F1
#
_cell.length_a   1.000
_cell.length_b   1.000
_cell.length_c   1.000
_cell.angle_alpha   90.00
_cell.angle_beta   90.00
_cell.angle_gamma   90.00
#
_symmetry.space_group_name_H-M   'P 1'
#
loop_
_entity.id
_entity.type
_entity.pdbx_description
1 polymer ?
#
loop_
_entity_poly.entity_id
_entity_poly.type
_entity_poly.pdbx_seq_one_letter_code
_entity_poly.pdbx_strand_id
1 'polypeptide(L)'
;MTHEQFLLLAQILNLTPNPELEQEVRHPGAQISTQAQQILTLHLQLKEAYVIHRPTAFRVVVSHDDLDRFPGALDLKQGMHVQLVSYTSERYISVRITQLPATPKAYFRGVVSEQNISYHVFEVGDSVYFSEDQVHAILNK
;
A
#
# COMPACT_ATOMS: atom_id res chain seq x y z
N MET A 1 8.79 5.52 10.02
CA MET A 1 10.17 5.85 9.59
C MET A 1 11.11 5.87 10.79
N THR A 2 12.26 5.20 10.67
CA THR A 2 13.34 5.22 11.68
C THR A 2 14.21 6.46 11.53
N HIS A 3 15.01 6.80 12.54
CA HIS A 3 15.95 7.92 12.49
C HIS A 3 16.98 7.77 11.35
N GLU A 4 17.52 6.57 11.16
CA GLU A 4 18.48 6.29 10.08
C GLU A 4 17.87 6.48 8.69
N GLN A 5 16.61 6.04 8.50
CA GLN A 5 15.88 6.27 7.26
C GLN A 5 15.67 7.77 7.00
N PHE A 6 15.34 8.54 8.04
CA PHE A 6 15.19 9.98 7.93
C PHE A 6 16.49 10.66 7.47
N LEU A 7 17.62 10.36 8.14
CA LEU A 7 18.92 10.94 7.78
C LEU A 7 19.32 10.60 6.34
N LEU A 8 19.11 9.36 5.92
CA LEU A 8 19.43 8.93 4.55
C LEU A 8 18.58 9.68 3.52
N LEU A 9 17.27 9.80 3.75
CA LEU A 9 16.37 10.49 2.82
C LEU A 9 16.67 11.99 2.76
N ALA A 10 16.97 12.62 3.90
CA ALA A 10 17.41 14.02 3.95
C ALA A 10 18.71 14.21 3.15
N GLN A 11 19.67 13.29 3.28
CA GLN A 11 20.91 13.31 2.51
C GLN A 11 20.65 13.18 1.00
N ILE A 12 19.82 12.22 0.57
CA ILE A 12 19.47 12.02 -0.85
C ILE A 12 18.83 13.29 -1.44
N LEU A 13 18.02 13.99 -0.65
CA LEU A 13 17.33 15.21 -1.06
C LEU A 13 18.16 16.50 -0.86
N ASN A 14 19.40 16.40 -0.38
CA ASN A 14 20.26 17.54 -0.03
C ASN A 14 19.59 18.51 0.97
N LEU A 15 18.85 17.99 1.94
CA LEU A 15 18.21 18.74 3.01
C LEU A 15 19.05 18.68 4.29
N THR A 16 19.11 19.78 5.03
CA THR A 16 19.78 19.81 6.33
C THR A 16 18.89 19.14 7.39
N PRO A 17 19.30 17.98 7.96
CA PRO A 17 18.51 17.30 8.98
C PRO A 17 18.44 18.15 10.25
N ASN A 18 17.25 18.26 10.82
CA ASN A 18 17.01 18.92 12.10
C ASN A 18 15.84 18.23 12.85
N PRO A 19 15.74 18.43 14.18
CA PRO A 19 14.73 17.72 14.99
C PRO A 19 13.28 18.04 14.63
N GLU A 20 13.00 19.29 14.22
CA GLU A 20 11.65 19.73 13.84
C GLU A 20 11.20 18.99 12.57
N LEU A 21 12.07 18.93 11.57
CA LEU A 21 11.83 18.21 10.32
C LEU A 21 11.68 16.70 10.55
N GLU A 22 12.49 16.10 11.43
CA GLU A 22 12.34 14.69 11.79
C GLU A 22 10.97 14.43 12.46
N GLN A 23 10.55 15.32 13.36
CA GLN A 23 9.27 15.21 14.04
C GLN A 23 8.10 15.32 13.05
N GLU A 24 8.14 16.26 12.11
CA GLU A 24 7.10 16.40 11.07
C GLU A 24 6.98 15.15 10.20
N VAL A 25 8.10 14.52 9.84
CA VAL A 25 8.09 13.31 9.00
C VAL A 25 7.61 12.08 9.79
N ARG A 26 7.92 11.98 11.08
CA ARG A 26 7.54 10.81 11.91
C ARG A 26 6.11 10.91 12.42
N HIS A 27 5.62 12.13 12.62
CA HIS A 27 4.27 12.42 13.12
C HIS A 27 3.60 13.47 12.22
N PRO A 28 3.27 13.12 10.97
CA PRO A 28 2.69 14.06 10.04
C PRO A 28 1.34 14.56 10.54
N GLY A 29 1.26 15.87 10.81
CA GLY A 29 0.02 16.57 11.11
C GLY A 29 -0.75 16.96 9.85
N ALA A 30 -1.81 17.76 10.02
CA ALA A 30 -2.59 18.29 8.89
C ALA A 30 -1.80 19.30 8.04
N GLN A 31 -0.79 19.94 8.61
CA GLN A 31 0.14 20.84 7.92
C GLN A 31 1.56 20.37 8.22
N ILE A 32 2.33 20.14 7.17
CA ILE A 32 3.74 19.78 7.24
C ILE A 32 4.53 20.68 6.29
N SER A 33 5.82 20.89 6.58
CA SER A 33 6.68 21.69 5.71
C SER A 33 6.84 21.04 4.33
N THR A 34 7.20 21.85 3.33
CA THR A 34 7.53 21.35 1.99
C THR A 34 8.67 20.33 2.03
N GLN A 35 9.64 20.51 2.92
CA GLN A 35 10.76 19.60 3.11
C GLN A 35 10.29 18.25 3.66
N ALA A 36 9.42 18.25 4.68
CA ALA A 36 8.84 17.02 5.21
C ALA A 36 8.02 16.28 4.15
N GLN A 37 7.24 17.01 3.36
CA GLN A 37 6.47 16.43 2.25
C GLN A 37 7.38 15.78 1.20
N GLN A 38 8.52 16.39 0.86
CA GLN A 38 9.49 15.81 -0.06
C GLN A 38 10.07 14.49 0.47
N ILE A 39 10.46 14.45 1.74
CA ILE A 39 10.97 13.24 2.40
C ILE A 39 9.92 12.14 2.41
N LEU A 40 8.69 12.44 2.81
CA LEU A 40 7.59 11.47 2.84
C LEU A 40 7.25 10.95 1.45
N THR A 41 7.24 11.83 0.46
CA THR A 41 6.98 11.45 -0.94
C THR A 41 8.06 10.49 -1.45
N LEU A 42 9.33 10.81 -1.22
CA LEU A 42 10.44 9.93 -1.60
C LEU A 42 10.37 8.59 -0.86
N HIS A 43 10.03 8.61 0.43
CA HIS A 43 9.87 7.40 1.23
C HIS A 43 8.80 6.48 0.64
N LEU A 44 7.63 7.01 0.31
CA LEU A 44 6.53 6.25 -0.28
C LEU A 44 6.90 5.72 -1.67
N GLN A 45 7.58 6.52 -2.50
CA GLN A 45 8.06 6.07 -3.82
C GLN A 45 9.05 4.91 -3.71
N LEU A 46 9.97 4.96 -2.75
CA LEU A 46 10.91 3.88 -2.51
C LEU A 46 10.20 2.61 -2.03
N LYS A 47 9.22 2.73 -1.13
CA LYS A 47 8.42 1.59 -0.68
C LYS A 47 7.63 0.97 -1.82
N GLU A 48 6.99 1.79 -2.64
CA GLU A 48 6.24 1.32 -3.80
C GLU A 48 7.14 0.59 -4.81
N ALA A 49 8.38 1.04 -4.97
CA ALA A 49 9.34 0.42 -5.88
C ALA A 49 9.96 -0.88 -5.34
N TYR A 50 10.26 -0.94 -4.03
CA TYR A 50 11.16 -1.97 -3.49
C TYR A 50 10.54 -2.86 -2.40
N VAL A 51 9.46 -2.44 -1.73
CA VAL A 51 8.76 -3.25 -0.71
C VAL A 51 7.54 -3.88 -1.37
N ILE A 52 7.70 -5.12 -1.84
CA ILE A 52 6.70 -5.82 -2.66
C ILE A 52 6.18 -7.06 -1.92
N HIS A 53 4.90 -7.01 -1.54
CA HIS A 53 4.19 -8.17 -0.99
C HIS A 53 3.64 -9.03 -2.13
N ARG A 54 3.90 -10.33 -2.04
CA ARG A 54 3.48 -11.33 -3.04
C ARG A 54 2.00 -11.70 -2.86
N PRO A 55 1.33 -12.23 -3.91
CA PRO A 55 -0.06 -12.66 -3.82
C PRO A 55 -0.32 -13.68 -2.71
N THR A 56 0.68 -14.52 -2.38
CA THR A 56 0.60 -15.52 -1.30
C THR A 56 0.42 -14.91 0.10
N ALA A 57 0.62 -13.59 0.25
CA ALA A 57 0.38 -12.89 1.49
C ALA A 57 -1.13 -12.66 1.77
N PHE A 58 -2.00 -12.91 0.78
CA PHE A 58 -3.43 -12.62 0.84
C PHE A 58 -4.28 -13.88 0.63
N ARG A 59 -5.43 -13.92 1.31
CA ARG A 59 -6.39 -15.02 1.14
C ARG A 59 -7.15 -14.89 -0.17
N VAL A 60 -7.44 -16.03 -0.77
CA VAL A 60 -8.53 -16.15 -1.73
C VAL A 60 -9.84 -16.06 -0.95
N VAL A 61 -10.70 -15.14 -1.32
CA VAL A 61 -11.99 -14.89 -0.67
C VAL A 61 -13.17 -15.38 -1.49
N VAL A 62 -12.98 -15.60 -2.80
CA VAL A 62 -13.95 -16.27 -3.66
C VAL A 62 -13.74 -17.78 -3.52
N SER A 63 -14.62 -18.46 -2.80
CA SER A 63 -14.62 -19.92 -2.72
C SER A 63 -15.43 -20.52 -3.86
N HIS A 64 -15.28 -21.83 -4.10
CA HIS A 64 -16.08 -22.56 -5.10
C HIS A 64 -17.60 -22.52 -4.82
N ASP A 65 -17.99 -22.15 -3.59
CA ASP A 65 -19.37 -22.06 -3.13
C ASP A 65 -19.94 -20.62 -3.18
N ASP A 66 -19.14 -19.63 -3.60
CA ASP A 66 -19.62 -18.27 -3.88
C ASP A 66 -20.29 -18.25 -5.28
N LEU A 67 -21.44 -18.91 -5.38
CA LEU A 67 -22.19 -19.14 -6.62
C LEU A 67 -22.63 -17.85 -7.32
N ASP A 68 -22.61 -16.72 -6.62
CA ASP A 68 -23.05 -15.41 -7.12
C ASP A 68 -21.90 -14.61 -7.77
N ARG A 69 -20.64 -14.99 -7.54
CA ARG A 69 -19.47 -14.23 -8.01
C ARG A 69 -18.66 -15.01 -9.05
N PHE A 70 -18.95 -14.76 -10.32
CA PHE A 70 -18.17 -15.30 -11.43
C PHE A 70 -16.76 -14.68 -11.49
N PRO A 71 -15.73 -15.41 -11.93
CA PRO A 71 -14.45 -14.82 -12.29
C PRO A 71 -14.63 -13.71 -13.34
N GLY A 72 -14.00 -12.54 -13.13
CA GLY A 72 -14.20 -11.36 -13.98
C GLY A 72 -15.43 -10.52 -13.65
N ALA A 73 -16.17 -10.83 -12.58
CA ALA A 73 -17.33 -10.07 -12.16
C ALA A 73 -16.97 -8.70 -11.56
N LEU A 74 -15.75 -8.51 -11.05
CA LEU A 74 -15.32 -7.21 -10.57
C LEU A 74 -14.72 -6.37 -11.70
N ASP A 75 -15.36 -5.24 -12.02
CA ASP A 75 -14.84 -4.21 -12.92
C ASP A 75 -13.76 -3.36 -12.21
N LEU A 76 -12.61 -3.99 -11.92
CA LEU A 76 -11.48 -3.36 -11.23
C LEU A 76 -10.71 -2.42 -12.17
N LYS A 77 -10.53 -1.17 -11.73
CA LYS A 77 -9.85 -0.11 -12.48
C LYS A 77 -8.68 0.47 -11.70
N GLN A 78 -7.71 1.02 -12.43
CA GLN A 78 -6.64 1.79 -11.83
C GLN A 78 -7.23 2.97 -11.02
N GLY A 79 -6.67 3.21 -9.84
CA GLY A 79 -7.14 4.22 -8.90
C GLY A 79 -8.20 3.73 -7.92
N MET A 80 -8.91 2.62 -8.21
CA MET A 80 -9.89 2.09 -7.27
C MET A 80 -9.24 1.59 -5.99
N HIS A 81 -9.95 1.79 -4.87
CA HIS A 81 -9.59 1.23 -3.59
C HIS A 81 -10.31 -0.10 -3.38
N VAL A 82 -9.53 -1.12 -3.00
CA VAL A 82 -10.01 -2.46 -2.69
C VAL A 82 -9.54 -2.87 -1.31
N GLN A 83 -10.21 -3.86 -0.74
CA GLN A 83 -9.84 -4.47 0.52
C GLN A 83 -9.35 -5.90 0.28
N LEU A 84 -8.15 -6.21 0.77
CA LEU A 84 -7.58 -7.56 0.79
C LEU A 84 -7.59 -8.11 2.22
N VAL A 85 -7.52 -9.42 2.37
CA VAL A 85 -7.39 -10.09 3.69
C VAL A 85 -6.02 -10.72 3.80
N SER A 86 -5.24 -10.32 4.80
CA SER A 86 -3.94 -10.96 5.08
C SER A 86 -4.12 -12.43 5.41
N TYR A 87 -3.34 -13.30 4.78
CA TYR A 87 -3.33 -14.73 5.05
C TYR A 87 -2.92 -15.05 6.49
N THR A 88 -1.94 -14.31 7.01
CA THR A 88 -1.31 -14.62 8.31
C THR A 88 -2.05 -14.00 9.50
N SER A 89 -2.62 -12.81 9.34
CA SER A 89 -3.25 -12.09 10.45
C SER A 89 -4.77 -12.01 10.36
N GLU A 90 -5.35 -12.42 9.23
CA GLU A 90 -6.78 -12.29 8.95
C GLU A 90 -7.31 -10.85 9.03
N ARG A 91 -6.41 -9.85 8.94
CA ARG A 91 -6.77 -8.43 8.94
C ARG A 91 -7.00 -7.92 7.53
N TYR A 92 -7.91 -6.95 7.44
CA TYR A 92 -8.17 -6.22 6.22
C TYR A 92 -7.07 -5.20 5.92
N ILE A 93 -6.67 -5.14 4.65
CA ILE A 93 -5.64 -4.26 4.10
C ILE A 93 -6.28 -3.44 2.99
N SER A 94 -6.31 -2.11 3.16
CA SER A 94 -6.79 -1.18 2.13
C SER A 94 -5.70 -0.94 1.09
N VAL A 95 -6.02 -1.18 -0.18
CA VAL A 95 -5.07 -1.10 -1.30
C VAL A 95 -5.66 -0.25 -2.41
N ARG A 96 -4.89 0.70 -2.93
CA ARG A 96 -5.22 1.45 -4.15
C ARG A 96 -4.58 0.76 -5.35
N ILE A 97 -5.36 0.45 -6.38
CA ILE A 97 -4.84 -0.17 -7.62
C ILE A 97 -3.98 0.86 -8.37
N THR A 98 -2.75 0.48 -8.69
CA THR A 98 -1.82 1.31 -9.49
C THR A 98 -1.63 0.76 -10.89
N GLN A 99 -1.84 -0.54 -11.10
CA GLN A 99 -1.68 -1.15 -12.42
C GLN A 99 -2.63 -2.33 -12.61
N LEU A 100 -3.25 -2.39 -13.79
CA LEU A 100 -4.02 -3.54 -14.24
C LEU A 100 -3.11 -4.65 -14.79
N PRO A 101 -3.50 -5.92 -14.69
CA PRO A 101 -2.72 -7.02 -15.25
C PRO A 101 -2.59 -6.90 -16.76
N ALA A 102 -1.39 -7.13 -17.30
CA ALA A 102 -1.12 -7.07 -18.74
C ALA A 102 -1.76 -8.25 -19.52
N THR A 103 -2.12 -9.33 -18.82
CA THR A 103 -2.80 -10.50 -19.41
C THR A 103 -3.89 -11.00 -18.45
N PRO A 104 -4.92 -11.72 -18.93
CA PRO A 104 -6.06 -12.15 -18.11
C PRO A 104 -5.72 -13.03 -16.89
N LYS A 105 -4.53 -13.65 -16.84
CA LYS A 105 -4.08 -14.51 -15.73
C LYS A 105 -2.98 -13.88 -14.87
N ALA A 106 -2.67 -12.61 -15.08
CA ALA A 106 -1.64 -11.90 -14.33
C ALA A 106 -2.24 -11.20 -13.09
N TYR A 107 -1.37 -10.68 -12.24
CA TYR A 107 -1.75 -10.00 -11.01
C TYR A 107 -1.97 -8.50 -11.24
N PHE A 108 -2.91 -7.93 -10.49
CA PHE A 108 -3.00 -6.51 -10.27
C PHE A 108 -1.81 -6.05 -9.44
N ARG A 109 -1.36 -4.80 -9.66
CA ARG A 109 -0.46 -4.10 -8.74
C ARG A 109 -1.26 -3.04 -7.99
N GLY A 110 -1.03 -2.95 -6.69
CA GLY A 110 -1.58 -1.89 -5.87
C GLY A 110 -0.58 -1.41 -4.83
N VAL A 111 -0.98 -0.37 -4.10
CA VAL A 111 -0.22 0.21 -3.00
C VAL A 111 -1.10 0.26 -1.76
N VAL A 112 -0.57 -0.16 -0.61
CA VAL A 112 -1.26 -0.05 0.68
C VAL A 112 -1.55 1.42 0.96
N SER A 113 -2.83 1.76 1.13
CA SER A 113 -3.27 3.15 1.22
C SER A 113 -3.57 3.61 2.64
N GLU A 114 -3.76 2.68 3.58
CA GLU A 114 -4.10 3.01 4.97
C GLU A 114 -3.32 2.13 5.94
N GLN A 115 -2.85 2.75 7.03
CA GLN A 115 -2.15 2.04 8.10
C GLN A 115 -3.17 1.42 9.04
N ASN A 116 -3.12 0.10 9.20
CA ASN A 116 -3.78 -0.55 10.33
C ASN A 116 -2.77 -0.57 11.49
N ILE A 117 -2.98 0.28 12.50
CA ILE A 117 -2.00 0.58 13.57
C ILE A 117 -1.53 -0.69 14.30
N SER A 118 -2.34 -1.74 14.30
CA SER A 118 -2.06 -3.00 14.99
C SER A 118 -1.21 -3.99 14.19
N TYR A 119 -0.84 -3.69 12.94
CA TYR A 119 -0.20 -4.67 12.06
C TYR A 119 0.98 -4.08 11.28
N HIS A 120 2.18 -4.49 11.68
CA HIS A 120 3.45 -3.96 11.16
C HIS A 120 3.95 -4.62 9.87
N VAL A 121 3.26 -5.66 9.37
CA VAL A 121 3.72 -6.38 8.17
C VAL A 121 3.43 -5.58 6.90
N PHE A 122 2.31 -4.85 6.87
CA PHE A 122 1.91 -4.03 5.74
C PHE A 122 1.86 -2.59 6.20
N GLU A 123 2.61 -1.75 5.51
CA GLU A 123 2.67 -0.33 5.81
C GLU A 123 2.23 0.49 4.61
N VAL A 124 1.74 1.71 4.87
CA VAL A 124 1.37 2.65 3.79
C VAL A 124 2.55 2.87 2.86
N GLY A 125 2.28 2.79 1.54
CA GLY A 125 3.28 2.90 0.48
C GLY A 125 3.86 1.57 0.02
N ASP A 126 3.65 0.47 0.75
CA ASP A 126 4.09 -0.85 0.28
C ASP A 126 3.36 -1.25 -1.00
N SER A 127 4.10 -1.79 -1.97
CA SER A 127 3.51 -2.37 -3.17
C SER A 127 3.01 -3.78 -2.87
N VAL A 128 1.90 -4.14 -3.51
CA VAL A 128 1.29 -5.46 -3.40
C VAL A 128 0.93 -5.99 -4.78
N TYR A 129 1.05 -7.31 -4.94
CA TYR A 129 0.44 -8.04 -6.05
C TYR A 129 -0.71 -8.88 -5.54
N PHE A 130 -1.82 -8.89 -6.26
CA PHE A 130 -3.00 -9.69 -5.92
C PHE A 130 -3.81 -10.05 -7.17
N SER A 131 -4.66 -11.05 -7.04
CA SER A 131 -5.64 -11.45 -8.06
C SER A 131 -7.05 -10.98 -7.69
N GLU A 132 -7.95 -10.96 -8.67
CA GLU A 132 -9.35 -10.58 -8.46
C GLU A 132 -10.01 -11.42 -7.35
N ASP A 133 -9.72 -12.71 -7.30
CA ASP A 133 -10.27 -13.68 -6.33
C ASP A 133 -9.84 -13.41 -4.88
N GLN A 134 -8.86 -12.52 -4.69
CA GLN A 134 -8.36 -12.10 -3.38
C GLN A 134 -8.94 -10.75 -2.92
N VAL A 135 -9.75 -10.11 -3.77
CA VAL A 135 -10.47 -8.87 -3.42
C VAL A 135 -11.72 -9.20 -2.61
N HIS A 136 -11.72 -8.80 -1.34
CA HIS A 136 -12.86 -8.95 -0.43
C HIS A 136 -13.99 -7.97 -0.76
N ALA A 137 -13.65 -6.69 -0.93
CA ALA A 137 -14.61 -5.64 -1.21
C ALA A 137 -13.98 -4.52 -2.05
N ILE A 138 -14.82 -3.86 -2.84
CA ILE A 138 -14.50 -2.59 -3.49
C ILE A 138 -14.97 -1.47 -2.55
N LEU A 139 -14.09 -0.54 -2.25
CA LEU A 139 -14.39 0.58 -1.36
C LEU A 139 -14.88 1.77 -2.20
N ASN A 140 -16.10 2.25 -1.95
CA ASN A 140 -16.59 3.50 -2.52
C ASN A 140 -15.92 4.67 -1.76
N LYS A 141 -14.79 5.14 -2.27
CA LYS A 141 -14.08 6.32 -1.77
C LYS A 141 -13.90 7.33 -2.88
#